data_AF-A0A2D8EVM5-F1
#
_entry.id   AF-A0A2D8EVM5-F1
#
_cell.length_a   1.000
_cell.length_b   1.000
_cell.length_c   1.000
_cell.angle_alpha   90.00
_cell.angle_beta   90.00
_cell.angle_gamma   90.00
#
_symmetry.space_group_name_H-M   'P 1'
#
loop_
_entity.id
_entity.type
_entity.pdbx_description
1 polymer ?
#
loop_
_entity_poly.entity_id
_entity_poly.type
_entity_poly.pdbx_seq_one_letter_code
_entity_poly.pdbx_strand_id
1 'polypeptide(L)'
;MFKQKQLHKFKDLKTESVNGKRHYVLPNGGLYPSITTILGWFKAKAIKEWREKVGEEEANKVAVQSSRRGTAVHQICEDFLSNKEDLYLKHMPNNVVMFKSIKPILERNIKVVHHQEVPLYSNKLSIAGRVDCICTWGDKPAIVDFKTSRKPKKEEWIQDYFEQCSAYSIMFEEMSGIHIPDIKIVMAVENNEPMVFEKKIYDYVPELLKKLETYKSYYEQKQQDKLLANAGSPF
;
A
#
# COMPACT_ATOMS: atom_id res chain seq x y z
N MET A 1 -0.19 -2.60 -26.23
CA MET A 1 -1.22 -1.92 -25.41
C MET A 1 -1.89 -2.95 -24.50
N PHE A 2 -2.15 -2.60 -23.24
CA PHE A 2 -2.86 -3.43 -22.27
C PHE A 2 -4.36 -3.40 -22.52
N LYS A 3 -5.00 -4.58 -22.45
CA LYS A 3 -6.45 -4.69 -22.44
C LYS A 3 -7.00 -4.19 -21.10
N GLN A 4 -8.14 -3.51 -21.13
CA GLN A 4 -8.82 -2.98 -19.95
C GLN A 4 -10.13 -3.73 -19.74
N LYS A 5 -10.38 -4.25 -18.53
CA LYS A 5 -11.65 -4.91 -18.18
C LYS A 5 -11.96 -4.75 -16.70
N GLN A 6 -12.80 -3.77 -16.38
CA GLN A 6 -13.26 -3.51 -15.02
C GLN A 6 -14.06 -4.70 -14.47
N LEU A 7 -13.75 -5.13 -13.24
CA LEU A 7 -14.46 -6.22 -12.56
C LEU A 7 -15.61 -5.75 -11.66
N HIS A 8 -15.61 -4.48 -11.27
CA HIS A 8 -16.56 -3.89 -10.35
C HIS A 8 -16.66 -2.38 -10.58
N LYS A 9 -17.68 -1.69 -10.06
CA LYS A 9 -17.77 -0.22 -10.13
C LYS A 9 -17.51 0.38 -8.75
N PHE A 10 -16.36 1.04 -8.58
CA PHE A 10 -16.01 1.69 -7.32
C PHE A 10 -16.44 3.16 -7.30
N LYS A 11 -16.86 3.64 -6.13
CA LYS A 11 -16.94 5.08 -5.84
C LYS A 11 -15.61 5.51 -5.23
N ASP A 12 -15.10 6.66 -5.65
CA ASP A 12 -13.90 7.20 -5.04
C ASP A 12 -14.17 7.62 -3.58
N LEU A 13 -13.15 7.56 -2.74
CA LEU A 13 -13.22 7.88 -1.32
C LEU A 13 -12.25 9.01 -1.00
N LYS A 14 -12.75 10.03 -0.29
CA LYS A 14 -11.91 11.10 0.26
C LYS A 14 -11.06 10.56 1.40
N THR A 15 -9.92 11.20 1.62
CA THR A 15 -9.07 10.92 2.78
C THR A 15 -8.95 12.14 3.68
N GLU A 16 -8.90 11.90 4.98
CA GLU A 16 -8.68 12.93 6.01
C GLU A 16 -7.51 12.56 6.91
N SER A 17 -6.88 13.57 7.51
CA SER A 17 -5.81 13.38 8.50
C SER A 17 -6.39 13.49 9.90
N VAL A 18 -6.47 12.36 10.61
CA VAL A 18 -6.92 12.30 12.00
C VAL A 18 -5.71 12.00 12.86
N ASN A 19 -5.31 12.94 13.72
CA ASN A 19 -4.10 12.84 14.55
C ASN A 19 -2.83 12.53 13.73
N GLY A 20 -2.68 13.16 12.56
CA GLY A 20 -1.53 12.95 11.67
C GLY A 20 -1.55 11.61 10.92
N LYS A 21 -2.66 10.87 10.97
CA LYS A 21 -2.82 9.55 10.34
C LYS A 21 -3.91 9.57 9.28
N ARG A 22 -3.65 8.93 8.14
CA ARG A 22 -4.59 8.87 7.00
C ARG A 22 -5.77 7.96 7.32
N HIS A 23 -6.96 8.53 7.21
CA HIS A 23 -8.23 7.83 7.27
C HIS A 23 -9.00 8.06 5.97
N TYR A 24 -9.82 7.08 5.59
CA TYR A 24 -10.75 7.19 4.47
C TYR A 24 -12.14 7.51 5.00
N VAL A 25 -12.80 8.46 4.35
CA VAL A 25 -14.20 8.81 4.61
C VAL A 25 -15.09 7.85 3.86
N LEU A 26 -15.84 7.04 4.60
CA LEU A 26 -16.75 6.05 4.05
C LEU A 26 -18.04 6.71 3.53
N PRO A 27 -18.81 6.03 2.67
CA PRO A 27 -20.07 6.57 2.16
C PRO A 27 -21.11 6.91 3.25
N ASN A 28 -21.04 6.27 4.42
CA ASN A 28 -21.90 6.54 5.57
C ASN A 28 -21.35 7.63 6.52
N GLY A 29 -20.24 8.29 6.15
CA GLY A 29 -19.56 9.29 6.98
C GLY A 29 -18.62 8.72 8.04
N GLY A 30 -18.52 7.39 8.17
CA GLY A 30 -17.55 6.75 9.05
C GLY A 30 -16.11 6.95 8.58
N LEU A 31 -15.15 6.77 9.49
CA LEU A 31 -13.73 6.90 9.20
C LEU A 31 -13.02 5.57 9.44
N TYR A 32 -12.33 5.06 8.43
CA TYR A 32 -11.44 3.90 8.59
C TYR A 32 -9.98 4.27 8.39
N PRO A 33 -9.07 3.83 9.28
CA PRO A 33 -7.64 4.03 9.09
C PRO A 33 -7.17 3.32 7.82
N SER A 34 -6.18 3.93 7.16
CA SER A 34 -5.46 3.29 6.06
C SER A 34 -4.73 2.04 6.56
N ILE A 35 -4.72 0.94 5.79
CA ILE A 35 -3.92 -0.25 6.12
C ILE A 35 -2.44 0.11 6.33
N THR A 36 -1.89 1.00 5.50
CA THR A 36 -0.51 1.49 5.66
C THR A 36 -0.27 2.29 6.94
N THR A 37 -1.31 2.93 7.49
CA THR A 37 -1.24 3.60 8.80
C THR A 37 -1.10 2.59 9.93
N ILE A 38 -1.84 1.48 9.86
CA ILE A 38 -1.76 0.41 10.86
C ILE A 38 -0.41 -0.28 10.76
N LEU A 39 0.00 -0.73 9.57
CA LEU A 39 1.31 -1.38 9.39
C LEU A 39 2.48 -0.44 9.72
N GLY A 40 2.33 0.86 9.45
CA GLY A 40 3.30 1.88 9.84
C GLY A 40 3.46 2.03 11.35
N TRP A 41 2.41 1.76 12.15
CA TRP A 41 2.48 1.82 13.61
C TRP A 41 3.46 0.79 14.19
N PHE A 42 3.46 -0.43 13.65
CA PHE A 42 4.41 -1.48 14.06
C PHE A 42 5.87 -1.14 13.69
N LYS A 43 6.08 -0.33 12.65
CA LYS A 43 7.42 0.09 12.21
C LYS A 43 7.91 1.37 12.90
N ALA A 44 7.04 2.09 13.61
CA ALA A 44 7.34 3.42 14.14
C ALA A 44 8.57 3.42 15.07
N LYS A 45 8.70 2.39 15.93
CA LYS A 45 9.85 2.26 16.84
C LYS A 45 11.16 2.09 16.07
N ALA A 46 11.23 1.13 15.14
CA ALA A 46 12.42 0.88 14.34
C ALA A 46 12.81 2.08 13.46
N ILE A 47 11.81 2.79 12.92
CA ILE A 47 12.05 4.02 12.18
C ILE A 47 12.65 5.09 13.09
N LYS A 48 12.12 5.25 14.32
CA LYS A 48 12.65 6.22 15.29
C LYS A 48 14.11 5.93 15.65
N GLU A 49 14.42 4.67 15.97
CA GLU A 49 15.79 4.24 16.29
C GLU A 49 16.76 4.47 15.11
N TRP A 50 16.29 4.19 13.89
CA TRP A 50 17.09 4.48 12.69
C TRP A 50 17.34 5.99 12.52
N ARG A 51 16.33 6.85 12.76
CA ARG A 51 16.48 8.30 12.70
C ARG A 51 17.47 8.82 13.74
N GLU A 52 17.40 8.31 14.96
CA GLU A 52 18.36 8.63 16.04
C GLU A 52 19.79 8.24 15.64
N LYS A 53 19.96 7.11 14.93
CA LYS A 53 21.27 6.63 14.47
C LYS A 53 21.88 7.47 13.34
N VAL A 54 21.08 7.89 12.36
CA VAL A 54 21.58 8.62 11.16
C VAL A 54 21.52 10.13 11.30
N GLY A 55 20.77 10.65 12.27
CA GLY A 55 20.50 12.06 12.47
C GLY A 55 19.24 12.53 11.74
N GLU A 56 18.55 13.51 12.35
CA GLU A 56 17.26 14.04 11.90
C GLU A 56 17.30 14.60 10.47
N GLU A 57 18.35 15.36 10.13
CA GLU A 57 18.52 16.00 8.82
C GLU A 57 18.67 14.96 7.70
N GLU A 58 19.60 14.01 7.86
CA GLU A 58 19.84 12.95 6.88
C GLU A 58 18.62 12.03 6.77
N ALA A 59 17.99 11.70 7.90
CA ALA A 59 16.77 10.92 7.90
C ALA A 59 15.63 11.60 7.10
N ASN A 60 15.44 12.91 7.29
CA ASN A 60 14.44 13.70 6.56
C ASN A 60 14.75 13.75 5.06
N LYS A 61 16.02 13.97 4.70
CA LYS A 61 16.48 13.94 3.31
C LYS A 61 16.18 12.59 2.65
N VAL A 62 16.56 11.49 3.29
CA VAL A 62 16.32 10.13 2.78
C VAL A 62 14.81 9.83 2.66
N ALA A 63 14.01 10.23 3.65
CA ALA A 63 12.57 10.01 3.65
C ALA A 63 11.89 10.77 2.50
N VAL A 64 12.21 12.06 2.33
CA VAL A 64 11.64 12.90 1.25
C VAL A 64 12.03 12.37 -0.12
N GLN A 65 13.31 12.01 -0.32
CA GLN A 65 13.77 11.43 -1.58
C GLN A 65 13.07 10.12 -1.90
N SER A 66 12.94 9.23 -0.90
CA SER A 66 12.29 7.93 -1.07
C SER A 66 10.80 8.09 -1.40
N SER A 67 10.11 9.00 -0.72
CA SER A 67 8.69 9.29 -0.96
C SER A 67 8.46 9.84 -2.38
N ARG A 68 9.19 10.90 -2.77
CA ARG A 68 9.07 11.52 -4.10
C ARG A 68 9.35 10.53 -5.24
N ARG A 69 10.37 9.70 -5.07
CA ARG A 69 10.71 8.65 -6.03
C ARG A 69 9.62 7.59 -6.14
N GLY A 70 9.10 7.11 -5.01
CA GLY A 70 7.99 6.17 -4.97
C GLY A 70 6.78 6.70 -5.73
N THR A 71 6.31 7.90 -5.38
CA THR A 71 5.17 8.55 -6.06
C THR A 71 5.40 8.67 -7.57
N ALA A 72 6.59 9.13 -7.99
CA ALA A 72 6.89 9.28 -9.41
C ALA A 72 6.91 7.95 -10.16
N VAL A 73 7.50 6.89 -9.60
CA VAL A 73 7.54 5.57 -10.26
C VAL A 73 6.15 4.94 -10.31
N HIS A 74 5.33 5.07 -9.26
CA HIS A 74 3.94 4.61 -9.29
C HIS A 74 3.13 5.31 -10.39
N GLN A 75 3.29 6.63 -10.53
CA GLN A 75 2.62 7.38 -11.61
C GLN A 75 3.04 6.87 -13.00
N ILE A 76 4.33 6.60 -13.22
CA ILE A 76 4.79 6.05 -14.50
C ILE A 76 4.19 4.66 -14.74
N CYS A 77 4.09 3.82 -13.70
CA CYS A 77 3.42 2.52 -13.81
C CYS A 77 1.93 2.67 -14.19
N GLU A 78 1.21 3.57 -13.53
CA GLU A 78 -0.21 3.85 -13.80
C GLU A 78 -0.41 4.32 -15.25
N ASP A 79 0.39 5.30 -15.68
CA ASP A 79 0.33 5.86 -17.02
C ASP A 79 0.65 4.81 -18.09
N PHE A 80 1.62 3.94 -17.80
CA PHE A 80 2.03 2.85 -18.69
C PHE A 80 0.92 1.81 -18.85
N LEU A 81 0.35 1.35 -17.73
CA LEU A 81 -0.75 0.39 -17.74
C LEU A 81 -2.04 0.99 -18.33
N SER A 82 -2.17 2.31 -18.33
CA SER A 82 -3.25 3.05 -19.00
C SER A 82 -3.00 3.32 -20.49
N ASN A 83 -1.88 2.84 -21.06
CA ASN A 83 -1.46 3.08 -22.44
C ASN A 83 -1.29 4.56 -22.82
N LYS A 84 -0.91 5.44 -21.88
CA LYS A 84 -0.58 6.83 -22.21
C LYS A 84 0.71 6.89 -23.03
N GLU A 85 0.81 7.84 -23.96
CA GLU A 85 1.96 7.95 -24.88
C GLU A 85 3.15 8.68 -24.21
N ASP A 86 2.89 9.74 -23.44
CA ASP A 86 3.91 10.62 -22.84
C ASP A 86 4.44 10.14 -21.47
N LEU A 87 4.73 8.84 -21.32
CA LEU A 87 5.05 8.18 -20.05
C LEU A 87 6.20 8.81 -19.24
N TYR A 88 7.16 9.42 -19.93
CA TYR A 88 8.40 9.91 -19.31
C TYR A 88 8.41 11.43 -19.14
N LEU A 89 7.41 12.12 -19.68
CA LEU A 89 7.34 13.56 -19.63
C LEU A 89 7.21 14.00 -18.16
N LYS A 90 7.98 15.02 -17.75
CA LYS A 90 7.99 15.58 -16.39
C LYS A 90 8.58 14.67 -15.30
N HIS A 91 9.10 13.48 -15.63
CA HIS A 91 9.76 12.62 -14.65
C HIS A 91 11.29 12.80 -14.66
N MET A 92 11.90 12.76 -13.48
CA MET A 92 13.35 12.76 -13.35
C MET A 92 13.97 11.52 -14.00
N PRO A 93 15.14 11.62 -14.67
CA PRO A 93 15.77 10.49 -15.35
C PRO A 93 15.93 9.23 -14.49
N ASN A 94 16.30 9.38 -13.21
CA ASN A 94 16.45 8.23 -12.31
C ASN A 94 15.13 7.47 -12.09
N ASN A 95 14.00 8.17 -11.99
CA ASN A 95 12.68 7.53 -11.84
C ASN A 95 12.31 6.75 -13.10
N VAL A 96 12.64 7.30 -14.28
CA VAL A 96 12.43 6.63 -15.57
C VAL A 96 13.30 5.38 -15.68
N VAL A 97 14.57 5.45 -15.27
CA VAL A 97 15.48 4.28 -15.25
C VAL A 97 14.92 3.19 -14.33
N MET A 98 14.45 3.54 -13.14
CA MET A 98 13.84 2.58 -12.21
C MET A 98 12.57 1.96 -12.77
N PHE A 99 11.69 2.73 -13.41
CA PHE A 99 10.53 2.17 -14.08
C PHE A 99 10.94 1.24 -15.24
N LYS A 100 11.92 1.64 -16.05
CA LYS A 100 12.40 0.85 -17.18
C LYS A 100 12.97 -0.51 -16.75
N SER A 101 13.49 -0.65 -15.53
CA SER A 101 13.95 -1.96 -15.04
C SER A 101 12.79 -2.93 -14.80
N ILE A 102 11.63 -2.45 -14.33
CA ILE A 102 10.44 -3.29 -14.11
C ILE A 102 9.52 -3.40 -15.34
N LYS A 103 9.61 -2.47 -16.31
CA LYS A 103 8.76 -2.45 -17.51
C LYS A 103 8.68 -3.81 -18.23
N PRO A 104 9.78 -4.54 -18.53
CA PRO A 104 9.71 -5.84 -19.20
C PRO A 104 8.94 -6.90 -18.40
N ILE A 105 8.98 -6.83 -17.07
CA ILE A 105 8.24 -7.72 -16.17
C ILE A 105 6.74 -7.46 -16.32
N LEU A 106 6.34 -6.19 -16.31
CA LEU A 106 4.93 -5.79 -16.46
C LEU A 106 4.40 -6.19 -17.84
N GLU A 107 5.14 -5.93 -18.92
CA GLU A 107 4.76 -6.30 -20.30
C GLU A 107 4.59 -7.81 -20.48
N ARG A 108 5.49 -8.59 -19.87
CA ARG A 108 5.44 -10.05 -19.98
C ARG A 108 4.24 -10.63 -19.24
N ASN A 109 3.97 -10.14 -18.03
CA ASN A 109 3.06 -10.81 -17.11
C ASN A 109 1.64 -10.22 -17.08
N ILE A 110 1.47 -8.91 -17.23
CA ILE A 110 0.13 -8.29 -17.16
C ILE A 110 -0.59 -8.44 -18.49
N LYS A 111 -1.70 -9.19 -18.50
CA LYS A 111 -2.52 -9.44 -19.71
C LYS A 111 -3.72 -8.53 -19.82
N VAL A 112 -4.38 -8.27 -18.69
CA VAL A 112 -5.57 -7.43 -18.60
C VAL A 112 -5.47 -6.61 -17.33
N VAL A 113 -5.61 -5.29 -17.43
CA VAL A 113 -5.72 -4.40 -16.29
C VAL A 113 -7.20 -4.32 -15.89
N HIS A 114 -7.51 -4.61 -14.63
CA HIS A 114 -8.87 -4.59 -14.09
C HIS A 114 -9.17 -3.29 -13.38
N HIS A 115 -8.30 -2.88 -12.47
CA HIS A 115 -8.44 -1.68 -11.65
C HIS A 115 -7.07 -1.07 -11.38
N GLN A 116 -6.99 0.25 -11.28
CA GLN A 116 -5.80 0.97 -10.83
C GLN A 116 -6.21 2.09 -9.90
N GLU A 117 -5.41 2.31 -8.85
CA GLU A 117 -5.59 3.40 -7.90
C GLU A 117 -7.04 3.50 -7.38
N VAL A 118 -7.73 2.38 -7.15
CA VAL A 118 -9.11 2.40 -6.63
C VAL A 118 -9.11 2.29 -5.10
N PRO A 119 -9.96 3.05 -4.39
CA PRO A 119 -10.08 2.91 -2.95
C PRO A 119 -10.88 1.66 -2.61
N LEU A 120 -10.39 0.93 -1.61
CA LEU A 120 -11.00 -0.28 -1.06
C LEU A 120 -11.22 -0.11 0.43
N TYR A 121 -12.27 -0.74 0.97
CA TYR A 121 -12.51 -0.78 2.40
C TYR A 121 -13.17 -2.11 2.81
N SER A 122 -13.02 -2.46 4.09
CA SER A 122 -13.70 -3.59 4.71
C SER A 122 -14.39 -3.09 5.97
N ASN A 123 -15.71 -3.26 6.04
CA ASN A 123 -16.46 -2.99 7.26
C ASN A 123 -16.12 -4.03 8.33
N LYS A 124 -15.94 -5.30 7.92
CA LYS A 124 -15.57 -6.40 8.82
C LYS A 124 -14.27 -6.15 9.56
N LEU A 125 -13.27 -5.63 8.85
CA LEU A 125 -11.95 -5.33 9.41
C LEU A 125 -11.81 -3.88 9.89
N SER A 126 -12.77 -3.00 9.56
CA SER A 126 -12.74 -1.57 9.87
C SER A 126 -11.46 -0.88 9.37
N ILE A 127 -11.05 -1.21 8.14
CA ILE A 127 -9.87 -0.64 7.47
C ILE A 127 -10.20 -0.21 6.05
N ALA A 128 -9.36 0.66 5.50
CA ALA A 128 -9.42 1.09 4.11
C ALA A 128 -8.02 1.24 3.49
N GLY A 129 -7.95 1.44 2.18
CA GLY A 129 -6.72 1.76 1.48
C GLY A 129 -6.94 1.99 -0.01
N ARG A 130 -5.86 2.23 -0.75
CA ARG A 130 -5.90 2.38 -2.22
C ARG A 130 -4.93 1.36 -2.81
N VAL A 131 -5.44 0.49 -3.67
CA VAL A 131 -4.65 -0.54 -4.33
C VAL A 131 -3.98 0.05 -5.55
N ASP A 132 -2.70 -0.25 -5.78
CA ASP A 132 -1.98 0.22 -6.95
C ASP A 132 -2.59 -0.38 -8.22
N CYS A 133 -2.70 -1.70 -8.30
CA CYS A 133 -3.24 -2.39 -9.46
C CYS A 133 -3.92 -3.74 -9.12
N ILE A 134 -5.02 -4.02 -9.80
CA ILE A 134 -5.63 -5.35 -9.90
C ILE A 134 -5.62 -5.75 -11.37
N CYS A 135 -5.05 -6.91 -11.70
CA CYS A 135 -4.89 -7.33 -13.08
C CYS A 135 -4.93 -8.85 -13.24
N THR A 136 -5.06 -9.34 -14.47
CA THR A 136 -4.70 -10.71 -14.83
C THR A 136 -3.18 -10.78 -15.01
N TRP A 137 -2.49 -11.43 -14.06
CA TRP A 137 -1.06 -11.72 -14.08
C TRP A 137 -0.83 -13.15 -14.59
N GLY A 138 -0.28 -13.30 -15.78
CA GLY A 138 -0.24 -14.57 -16.50
C GLY A 138 -1.66 -14.99 -16.88
N ASP A 139 -2.17 -16.01 -16.19
CA ASP A 139 -3.50 -16.59 -16.36
C ASP A 139 -4.45 -16.31 -15.19
N LYS A 140 -3.97 -15.73 -14.10
CA LYS A 140 -4.74 -15.57 -12.84
C LYS A 140 -4.94 -14.10 -12.46
N PRO A 141 -6.09 -13.73 -11.88
CA PRO A 141 -6.25 -12.41 -11.28
C PRO A 141 -5.28 -12.28 -10.09
N ALA A 142 -4.70 -11.09 -9.92
CA ALA A 142 -3.78 -10.80 -8.83
C ALA A 142 -3.92 -9.34 -8.35
N ILE A 143 -3.63 -9.13 -7.07
CA ILE A 143 -3.34 -7.82 -6.51
C ILE A 143 -1.86 -7.54 -6.73
N VAL A 144 -1.53 -6.42 -7.37
CA VAL A 144 -0.15 -6.00 -7.64
C VAL A 144 0.12 -4.70 -6.91
N ASP A 145 1.23 -4.66 -6.17
CA ASP A 145 1.73 -3.47 -5.49
C ASP A 145 3.15 -3.17 -6.00
N PHE A 146 3.34 -1.94 -6.44
CA PHE A 146 4.62 -1.45 -6.93
C PHE A 146 5.42 -0.92 -5.75
N LYS A 147 6.74 -1.17 -5.77
CA LYS A 147 7.64 -0.67 -4.74
C LYS A 147 8.91 -0.12 -5.36
N THR A 148 9.53 0.83 -4.68
CA THR A 148 10.90 1.27 -4.97
C THR A 148 11.79 1.03 -3.78
N SER A 149 13.04 0.64 -4.02
CA SER A 149 14.03 0.47 -2.96
C SER A 149 15.41 0.96 -3.39
N ARG A 150 16.20 1.42 -2.41
CA ARG A 150 17.62 1.76 -2.61
C ARG A 150 18.53 0.53 -2.63
N LYS A 151 18.08 -0.57 -2.04
CA LYS A 151 18.86 -1.80 -1.86
C LYS A 151 17.97 -3.03 -2.08
N PRO A 152 18.52 -4.15 -2.55
CA PRO A 152 17.81 -5.41 -2.58
C PRO A 152 17.21 -5.73 -1.20
N LYS A 153 15.98 -6.26 -1.17
CA LYS A 153 15.25 -6.59 0.04
C LYS A 153 15.19 -8.11 0.19
N LYS A 154 15.45 -8.60 1.39
CA LYS A 154 15.14 -9.98 1.72
C LYS A 154 13.65 -10.13 1.99
N GLU A 155 13.10 -11.30 1.68
CA GLU A 155 11.68 -11.58 1.85
C GLU A 155 11.23 -11.41 3.32
N GLU A 156 12.06 -11.84 4.28
CA GLU A 156 11.75 -11.69 5.70
C GLU A 156 11.66 -10.22 6.16
N TRP A 157 12.14 -9.27 5.37
CA TRP A 157 12.10 -7.83 5.70
C TRP A 157 10.88 -7.11 5.16
N ILE A 158 10.05 -7.77 4.34
CA ILE A 158 8.94 -7.15 3.61
C ILE A 158 7.61 -7.85 3.87
N GLN A 159 7.48 -8.51 5.02
CA GLN A 159 6.24 -9.18 5.44
C GLN A 159 5.05 -8.22 5.46
N ASP A 160 5.28 -6.96 5.82
CA ASP A 160 4.27 -5.91 5.79
C ASP A 160 3.76 -5.58 4.38
N TYR A 161 4.55 -5.82 3.33
CA TYR A 161 4.08 -5.60 1.95
C TYR A 161 3.08 -6.70 1.56
N PHE A 162 3.34 -7.94 1.95
CA PHE A 162 2.42 -9.06 1.72
C PHE A 162 1.14 -8.90 2.53
N GLU A 163 1.23 -8.44 3.77
CA GLU A 163 0.08 -8.10 4.61
C GLU A 163 -0.76 -6.96 4.00
N GLN A 164 -0.11 -5.93 3.44
CA GLN A 164 -0.78 -4.82 2.76
C GLN A 164 -1.60 -5.33 1.56
N CYS A 165 -1.01 -6.15 0.68
CA CYS A 165 -1.72 -6.74 -0.46
C CYS A 165 -2.82 -7.73 -0.02
N SER A 166 -2.60 -8.47 1.06
CA SER A 166 -3.60 -9.36 1.63
C SER A 166 -4.83 -8.59 2.12
N ALA A 167 -4.63 -7.43 2.76
CA ALA A 167 -5.72 -6.54 3.13
C ALA A 167 -6.46 -6.02 1.90
N TYR A 168 -5.76 -5.63 0.82
CA TYR A 168 -6.40 -5.22 -0.43
C TYR A 168 -7.25 -6.33 -1.05
N SER A 169 -6.76 -7.56 -1.05
CA SER A 169 -7.52 -8.73 -1.52
C SER A 169 -8.82 -8.91 -0.73
N ILE A 170 -8.75 -8.89 0.61
CA ILE A 170 -9.93 -9.05 1.49
C ILE A 170 -10.93 -7.90 1.27
N MET A 171 -10.46 -6.65 1.21
CA MET A 171 -11.33 -5.50 0.98
C MET A 171 -11.99 -5.56 -0.41
N PHE A 172 -11.23 -5.96 -1.43
CA PHE A 172 -11.77 -6.14 -2.78
C PHE A 172 -12.84 -7.24 -2.81
N GLU A 173 -12.61 -8.37 -2.16
CA GLU A 173 -13.57 -9.46 -2.06
C GLU A 173 -14.85 -9.01 -1.34
N GLU A 174 -14.74 -8.28 -0.22
CA GLU A 174 -15.91 -7.78 0.51
C GLU A 174 -16.74 -6.80 -0.34
N MET A 175 -16.10 -5.95 -1.12
CA MET A 175 -16.79 -4.95 -1.95
C MET A 175 -17.36 -5.51 -3.24
N SER A 176 -16.70 -6.50 -3.84
CA SER A 176 -17.03 -6.99 -5.19
C SER A 176 -17.63 -8.40 -5.22
N GLY A 177 -17.45 -9.19 -4.17
CA GLY A 177 -17.75 -10.63 -4.14
C GLY A 177 -16.73 -11.50 -4.90
N ILE A 178 -15.63 -10.93 -5.38
CA ILE A 178 -14.63 -11.64 -6.19
C ILE A 178 -13.39 -11.91 -5.36
N HIS A 179 -13.06 -13.18 -5.18
CA HIS A 179 -11.89 -13.62 -4.44
C HIS A 179 -10.62 -13.61 -5.31
N ILE A 180 -9.55 -12.93 -4.86
CA ILE A 180 -8.26 -12.83 -5.56
C ILE A 180 -7.12 -13.17 -4.59
N PRO A 181 -6.71 -14.43 -4.46
CA PRO A 181 -5.72 -14.85 -3.46
C PRO A 181 -4.27 -14.59 -3.88
N ASP A 182 -4.01 -14.35 -5.16
CA ASP A 182 -2.65 -14.09 -5.67
C ASP A 182 -2.25 -12.63 -5.42
N ILE A 183 -1.07 -12.45 -4.84
CA ILE A 183 -0.46 -11.14 -4.62
C ILE A 183 0.93 -11.09 -5.25
N LYS A 184 1.28 -9.95 -5.85
CA LYS A 184 2.57 -9.70 -6.50
C LYS A 184 3.15 -8.40 -5.98
N ILE A 185 4.38 -8.46 -5.45
CA ILE A 185 5.17 -7.26 -5.16
C ILE A 185 6.18 -7.10 -6.28
N VAL A 186 6.07 -6.01 -7.05
CA VAL A 186 7.02 -5.68 -8.12
C VAL A 186 7.86 -4.49 -7.67
N MET A 187 9.14 -4.74 -7.43
CA MET A 187 10.04 -3.77 -6.83
C MET A 187 11.13 -3.34 -7.81
N ALA A 188 11.15 -2.05 -8.15
CA ALA A 188 12.30 -1.43 -8.79
C ALA A 188 13.38 -1.13 -7.75
N VAL A 189 14.59 -1.63 -7.97
CA VAL A 189 15.73 -1.43 -7.07
C VAL A 189 16.76 -0.53 -7.73
N GLU A 190 17.15 0.53 -7.04
CA GLU A 190 18.13 1.50 -7.55
C GLU A 190 19.47 0.81 -7.83
N ASN A 191 19.97 0.95 -9.05
CA ASN A 191 21.24 0.37 -9.53
C ASN A 191 21.38 -1.16 -9.31
N ASN A 192 20.27 -1.89 -9.25
CA ASN A 192 20.24 -3.34 -9.08
C ASN A 192 19.12 -3.95 -9.94
N GLU A 193 19.13 -5.27 -10.07
CA GLU A 193 18.04 -6.00 -10.71
C GLU A 193 16.71 -5.78 -9.97
N PRO A 194 15.59 -5.65 -10.70
CA PRO A 194 14.27 -5.59 -10.09
C PRO A 194 13.94 -6.91 -9.37
N MET A 195 13.09 -6.83 -8.36
CA MET A 195 12.65 -7.99 -7.59
C MET A 195 11.15 -8.21 -7.77
N VAL A 196 10.74 -9.47 -7.93
CA VAL A 196 9.33 -9.86 -7.98
C VAL A 196 9.10 -10.92 -6.92
N PHE A 197 8.13 -10.68 -6.04
CA PHE A 197 7.68 -11.67 -5.07
C PHE A 197 6.26 -12.10 -5.40
N GLU A 198 6.08 -13.39 -5.63
CA GLU A 198 4.79 -13.98 -5.95
C GLU A 198 4.30 -14.83 -4.79
N LYS A 199 3.18 -14.44 -4.17
CA LYS A 199 2.70 -15.05 -2.94
C LYS A 199 1.18 -15.25 -2.96
N LYS A 200 0.68 -15.93 -1.92
CA LYS A 200 -0.74 -16.13 -1.64
C LYS A 200 -1.10 -15.45 -0.34
N ILE A 201 -2.31 -14.88 -0.26
CA ILE A 201 -2.74 -14.15 0.94
C ILE A 201 -2.79 -15.05 2.20
N TYR A 202 -3.07 -16.34 2.05
CA TYR A 202 -3.34 -17.25 3.16
C TYR A 202 -2.19 -17.33 4.16
N ASP A 203 -0.95 -17.18 3.70
CA ASP A 203 0.25 -17.22 4.53
C ASP A 203 0.39 -15.97 5.42
N TYR A 204 -0.29 -14.87 5.07
CA TYR A 204 -0.13 -13.56 5.71
C TYR A 204 -1.38 -13.06 6.43
N VAL A 205 -2.56 -13.60 6.09
CA VAL A 205 -3.83 -13.27 6.72
C VAL A 205 -3.78 -13.44 8.26
N PRO A 206 -3.24 -14.53 8.83
CA PRO A 206 -3.23 -14.69 10.29
C PRO A 206 -2.48 -13.58 11.03
N GLU A 207 -1.28 -13.23 10.58
CA GLU A 207 -0.48 -12.17 11.20
C GLU A 207 -1.07 -10.78 10.93
N LEU A 208 -1.65 -10.54 9.74
CA LEU A 208 -2.41 -9.34 9.44
C LEU A 208 -3.56 -9.16 10.45
N LEU A 209 -4.41 -10.16 10.64
CA LEU A 209 -5.54 -10.08 11.57
C LEU A 209 -5.08 -9.81 13.01
N LYS A 210 -4.02 -10.48 13.46
CA LYS A 210 -3.41 -10.23 14.77
C LYS A 210 -2.94 -8.78 14.92
N LYS A 211 -2.30 -8.21 13.89
CA LYS A 211 -1.86 -6.81 13.88
C LYS A 211 -3.03 -5.83 13.90
N LEU A 212 -4.09 -6.11 13.16
CA LEU A 212 -5.32 -5.31 13.17
C LEU A 212 -5.96 -5.29 14.56
N GLU A 213 -6.09 -6.47 15.19
CA GLU A 213 -6.66 -6.59 16.54
C GLU A 213 -5.79 -5.87 17.58
N THR A 214 -4.48 -6.06 17.53
CA THR A 214 -3.53 -5.36 18.42
C THR A 214 -3.65 -3.84 18.29
N TYR A 215 -3.74 -3.34 17.05
CA TYR A 215 -3.90 -1.91 16.79
C TYR A 215 -5.24 -1.40 17.34
N LYS A 216 -6.33 -2.12 17.08
CA LYS A 216 -7.68 -1.76 17.56
C LYS A 216 -7.73 -1.70 19.08
N SER A 217 -7.31 -2.78 19.76
CA SER A 217 -7.24 -2.88 21.22
C SER A 217 -6.45 -1.73 21.85
N TYR A 218 -5.28 -1.38 21.29
CA TYR A 218 -4.46 -0.26 21.77
C TYR A 218 -5.21 1.08 21.72
N TYR A 219 -5.95 1.35 20.64
CA TYR A 219 -6.67 2.60 20.48
C TYR A 219 -7.96 2.66 21.30
N GLU A 220 -8.66 1.54 21.46
CA GLU A 220 -9.84 1.45 22.35
C GLU A 220 -9.45 1.74 23.79
N GLN A 221 -8.39 1.09 24.30
CA GLN A 221 -7.86 1.33 25.64
C GLN A 221 -7.47 2.80 25.83
N LYS A 222 -6.74 3.39 24.87
CA LYS A 222 -6.33 4.80 24.95
C LYS A 222 -7.51 5.77 24.98
N GLN A 223 -8.62 5.46 24.31
CA GLN A 223 -9.83 6.29 24.38
C GLN A 223 -10.52 6.13 25.74
N GLN A 224 -10.58 4.91 26.27
CA GLN A 224 -11.13 4.65 27.60
C GLN A 224 -10.32 5.37 28.69
N ASP A 225 -8.99 5.32 28.63
CA ASP A 225 -8.11 6.03 29.57
C ASP A 225 -8.32 7.55 29.53
N LYS A 226 -8.50 8.13 28.34
CA LYS A 226 -8.81 9.56 28.19
C LYS A 226 -10.17 9.92 28.77
N LEU A 227 -11.19 9.10 28.56
CA LEU A 227 -12.52 9.32 29.11
C LEU A 227 -12.49 9.27 30.65
N LEU A 228 -11.77 8.30 31.22
CA LEU A 228 -11.57 8.20 32.67
C LEU A 228 -10.80 9.39 33.25
N ALA A 229 -9.72 9.83 32.59
CA ALA A 229 -8.95 10.99 33.01
C ALA A 229 -9.77 12.29 33.01
N ASN A 230 -10.67 12.47 32.03
CA ASN A 230 -11.54 13.63 31.94
C ASN A 230 -12.70 13.59 32.96
N ALA A 231 -13.14 12.39 33.37
CA ALA A 231 -14.18 12.22 34.39
C ALA A 231 -13.65 12.41 35.83
N GLY A 232 -12.33 12.29 36.03
CA GLY A 232 -11.66 12.34 37.33
C GLY A 232 -11.07 13.69 37.73
N SER A 233 -11.41 14.80 37.07
CA SER A 233 -10.99 16.17 37.46
C SER A 233 -12.12 16.86 38.23
N PRO A 234 -12.13 16.87 39.58
CA PRO A 234 -13.03 17.73 40.33
C PRO A 234 -12.53 19.18 40.22
N PHE A 235 -13.49 20.10 40.11
CA PHE A 235 -13.29 21.53 40.35
C PHE A 235 -12.77 21.79 41.77
#